data_AF-A0A8S2VC88-F1
#
_entry.id   AF-A0A8S2VC88-F1
#
_cell.length_a   1.000
_cell.length_b   1.000
_cell.length_c   1.000
_cell.angle_alpha   90.00
_cell.angle_beta   90.00
_cell.angle_gamma   90.00
#
_symmetry.space_group_name_H-M   'P 1'
#
loop_
_entity.id
_entity.type
_entity.pdbx_description
1 polymer ?
#
loop_
_entity_poly.entity_id
_entity_poly.type
_entity_poly.pdbx_seq_one_letter_code
_entity_poly.pdbx_strand_id
1 'polypeptide(L)' 'MGFDGLFFGRVDLQDYAERNKTKQMEMIWKGSSNLGEESWLFTGIIPRTYTPPESFCFDAF' A
#
# COMPACT_ATOMS: atom_id res chain seq x y z
N MET A 1 9.84 -4.08 15.75
CA MET A 1 9.95 -4.48 14.33
C MET A 1 10.81 -3.50 13.54
N GLY A 2 10.74 -2.18 13.82
CA GLY A 2 11.72 -1.22 13.29
C GLY A 2 11.61 -1.00 11.78
N PHE A 3 10.42 -1.16 11.21
CA PHE A 3 10.15 -0.90 9.81
C PHE A 3 9.79 0.57 9.61
N ASP A 4 10.30 1.17 8.56
CA ASP A 4 9.94 2.54 8.16
C ASP A 4 8.68 2.58 7.30
N GLY A 5 8.34 1.47 6.62
CA GLY A 5 7.14 1.40 5.80
C GLY A 5 6.66 -0.02 5.44
N LEU A 6 5.45 -0.07 4.88
CA LEU A 6 4.71 -1.27 4.49
C LEU A 6 4.01 -1.05 3.14
N PHE A 7 4.07 -2.05 2.27
CA PHE A 7 3.35 -2.04 1.01
C PHE A 7 2.44 -3.26 0.90
N PHE A 8 1.22 -3.06 0.40
CA PHE A 8 0.25 -4.15 0.23
C PHE A 8 -0.64 -3.95 -1.00
N GLY A 9 -1.15 -5.07 -1.54
CA GLY A 9 -1.89 -5.09 -2.80
C GLY A 9 -3.39 -5.39 -2.70
N ARG A 10 -3.90 -5.76 -1.51
CA ARG A 10 -5.33 -6.07 -1.31
C ARG A 10 -5.98 -4.97 -0.46
N VAL A 11 -6.97 -4.31 -1.03
CA VAL A 11 -7.80 -3.29 -0.38
C VAL A 11 -9.23 -3.43 -0.92
N ASP A 12 -10.23 -2.84 -0.26
CA ASP A 12 -11.58 -2.79 -0.80
C ASP A 12 -11.60 -2.10 -2.18
N LEU A 13 -12.42 -2.61 -3.10
CA LEU A 13 -12.47 -2.13 -4.48
C LEU A 13 -12.91 -0.66 -4.57
N GLN A 14 -13.84 -0.23 -3.71
CA GLN A 14 -14.33 1.15 -3.69
C GLN A 14 -13.26 2.09 -3.13
N ASP A 15 -12.62 1.68 -2.04
CA ASP A 15 -11.52 2.43 -1.41
C ASP A 15 -10.34 2.59 -2.38
N TYR A 16 -9.98 1.53 -3.12
CA TYR A 16 -8.95 1.61 -4.16
C TYR A 16 -9.27 2.67 -5.22
N ALA A 17 -10.50 2.64 -5.75
CA ALA A 17 -10.91 3.56 -6.81
C ALA A 17 -10.90 5.02 -6.32
N GLU A 18 -11.36 5.26 -5.10
CA GLU A 18 -11.36 6.59 -4.49
C GLU A 18 -9.94 7.10 -4.24
N ARG A 19 -9.08 6.28 -3.63
CA ARG A 19 -7.68 6.65 -3.35
C ARG A 19 -6.87 6.87 -4.61
N ASN A 20 -7.10 6.05 -5.64
CA ASN A 20 -6.44 6.23 -6.92
C ASN A 20 -6.83 7.55 -7.59
N LYS A 21 -8.10 7.96 -7.50
CA LYS A 21 -8.59 9.25 -8.02
C LYS A 21 -8.07 10.44 -7.22
N THR A 22 -8.00 10.31 -5.89
CA THR A 22 -7.63 11.40 -4.97
C THR A 22 -6.14 11.49 -4.68
N LYS A 23 -5.31 10.60 -5.26
CA LYS A 23 -3.85 10.48 -5.02
C LYS A 23 -3.52 10.17 -3.55
N GLN A 24 -4.33 9.33 -2.92
CA GLN A 24 -4.18 8.90 -1.51
C GLN A 24 -3.80 7.41 -1.39
N MET A 25 -3.05 6.93 -2.38
CA MET A 25 -2.52 5.56 -2.40
C MET A 25 -1.38 5.35 -1.40
N GLU A 26 -0.76 6.43 -0.93
CA GLU A 26 0.31 6.45 0.06
C GLU A 26 -0.12 7.31 1.26
N MET A 27 0.06 6.80 2.47
CA MET A 27 -0.34 7.48 3.70
C MET A 27 0.50 7.06 4.91
N ILE A 28 0.44 7.83 6.00
CA ILE A 28 0.95 7.39 7.30
C ILE A 28 -0.15 6.61 8.02
N TRP A 29 0.06 5.31 8.21
CA TRP A 29 -0.85 4.47 8.98
C TRP A 29 -0.50 4.54 10.47
N LYS A 30 -1.42 5.10 11.26
CA LYS A 30 -1.33 5.15 12.72
C LYS A 30 -1.94 3.89 13.31
N GLY A 31 -1.12 2.86 13.53
CA GLY A 31 -1.59 1.52 13.91
C GLY A 31 -2.06 1.39 15.36
N SER A 32 -1.70 2.32 16.24
CA SER A 32 -2.07 2.29 17.65
C SER A 32 -2.47 3.67 18.14
N SER A 33 -3.59 3.74 18.87
CA SER A 33 -4.04 4.97 19.52
C SER A 33 -3.18 5.37 20.73
N ASN A 34 -2.43 4.42 21.30
CA ASN A 34 -1.72 4.61 22.58
C ASN A 34 -0.20 4.81 22.41
N LEU A 35 0.38 4.26 21.35
CA LEU A 35 1.84 4.24 21.17
C LEU A 35 2.39 5.46 20.41
N GLY A 36 1.51 6.35 19.95
CA GLY A 36 1.92 7.58 19.26
C GLY A 36 2.78 7.28 18.02
N GLU A 37 3.79 8.12 17.79
CA GLU A 37 4.67 8.09 16.62
C GLU A 37 5.44 6.78 16.46
N GLU A 38 5.71 6.04 17.55
CA GLU A 38 6.40 4.74 17.49
C GLU A 38 5.59 3.67 16.72
N SER A 39 4.29 3.91 16.53
CA SER A 39 3.40 3.03 15.78
C SER A 39 3.00 3.55 14.40
N TRP A 40 3.59 4.66 13.97
CA TRP A 40 3.29 5.25 12.68
C TRP A 40 4.14 4.57 11.61
N LEU A 41 3.48 4.15 10.54
CA LEU A 41 4.14 3.41 9.47
C LEU A 41 3.79 4.03 8.12
N PHE A 42 4.79 4.36 7.31
CA PHE A 42 4.51 4.74 5.93
C PHE A 42 3.88 3.55 5.21
N THR A 43 2.73 3.75 4.58
CA THR A 43 1.96 2.66 3.99
C THR A 43 1.53 3.00 2.58
N GLY A 44 1.86 2.13 1.63
CA GLY A 44 1.52 2.29 0.21
C GLY A 44 0.68 1.14 -0.33
N ILE A 45 -0.37 1.48 -1.08
CA ILE A 45 -1.19 0.51 -1.81
C ILE A 45 -0.59 0.34 -3.21
N ILE A 46 -0.32 -0.91 -3.58
CA ILE A 46 0.33 -1.22 -4.86
C ILE A 46 -0.73 -1.21 -5.98
N PRO A 47 -0.48 -0.55 -7.15
CA PRO A 47 -1.51 -0.34 -8.18
C PRO A 47 -2.04 -1.60 -8.88
N ARG A 48 -1.34 -2.73 -8.75
CA ARG A 48 -1.65 -3.96 -9.47
C ARG A 48 -1.42 -5.19 -8.60
N THR A 49 -1.91 -5.13 -7.38
CA THR A 49 -1.77 -6.22 -6.41
C THR A 49 -0.28 -6.58 -6.22
N TYR A 50 0.18 -7.69 -6.79
CA TYR A 50 1.57 -8.14 -6.75
C TYR A 50 2.05 -8.61 -8.13
N THR A 51 1.34 -8.27 -9.21
CA THR A 51 1.70 -8.70 -10.56
C THR A 51 2.49 -7.62 -11.29
N PRO A 52 3.38 -8.03 -12.22
CA PRO A 52 4.10 -7.07 -13.05
C PRO A 52 3.12 -6.29 -13.95
N PRO A 53 3.57 -5.14 -14.49
CA PRO A 53 2.87 -4.43 -15.55
C PRO A 53 2.58 -5.32 -16.78
N GLU A 54 1.58 -4.95 -17.57
CA GLU A 54 1.21 -5.74 -18.76
C GLU A 54 2.40 -5.77 -19.72
N SER A 55 2.69 -6.93 -20.30
CA SER A 55 3.85 -7.16 -21.17
C SER A 55 5.23 -7.16 -20.46
N PHE A 56 5.27 -7.08 -19.13
CA PHE A 56 6.52 -7.13 -18.34
C PHE A 56 6.60 -8.37 -17.43
N CYS A 57 5.89 -9.45 -17.77
CA CYS A 57 6.02 -10.73 -17.08
C CYS A 57 7.04 -11.62 -17.83
N PHE A 58 8.23 -11.79 -17.27
CA PHE A 58 9.32 -12.60 -17.87
C PHE A 58 9.51 -13.97 -17.19
N ASP A 59 8.67 -14.32 -16.23
CA ASP A 59 8.75 -15.57 -15.45
C ASP A 59 8.14 -16.78 -16.18
N ALA A 60 7.50 -16.55 -17.34
CA ALA A 60 6.81 -17.57 -18.13
C ALA A 60 7.67 -18.18 -19.27
N PHE A 61 8.99 -18.02 -19.20
CA PHE A 61 9.95 -18.58 -20.18
C PHE A 61 10.88 -19.61 -19.54
#